data_AF-A0A1Y2ENP3-F1
#
_entry.id   AF-A0A1Y2ENP3-F1
#
_cell.length_a   1.000
_cell.length_b   1.000
_cell.length_c   1.000
_cell.angle_alpha   90.00
_cell.angle_beta   90.00
_cell.angle_gamma   90.00
#
_symmetry.space_group_name_H-M   'P 1'
#
loop_
_entity.id
_entity.type
_entity.pdbx_description
1 polymer ?
#
loop_
_entity_poly.entity_id
_entity_poly.type
_entity_poly.pdbx_seq_one_letter_code
_entity_poly.pdbx_strand_id
1 'polypeptide(L)'
;MDNVSLDAMQPWIVTRVTDLLGFEDEIVCSMVTSYLEGERYPDRKVLADSISGFLGDGTDLFTRELWELLDTAQTAPAGIPPAFVEQKKRELAARRFETERVDAQIRTHDPRG
;
A
#
# COMPACT_ATOMS: atom_id res chain seq x y z
N MET A 1 0.02 -6.84 -18.78
CA MET A 1 0.21 -5.71 -17.84
C MET A 1 1.10 -4.62 -18.46
N ASP A 2 0.68 -3.96 -19.54
CA ASP A 2 1.55 -2.99 -20.23
C ASP A 2 1.57 -1.60 -19.55
N ASN A 3 0.63 -1.37 -18.63
CA ASN A 3 0.32 -0.04 -18.12
C ASN A 3 0.19 -0.03 -16.59
N VAL A 4 0.91 -0.89 -15.87
CA VAL A 4 0.91 -0.92 -14.40
C VAL A 4 2.32 -0.60 -13.90
N SER A 5 2.42 0.37 -13.00
CA SER A 5 3.69 0.79 -12.42
C SER A 5 4.05 -0.10 -11.22
N LEU A 6 4.80 -1.19 -11.47
CA LEU A 6 5.22 -2.12 -10.41
C LEU A 6 6.13 -1.47 -9.37
N ASP A 7 6.92 -0.47 -9.76
CA ASP A 7 7.70 0.39 -8.86
C ASP A 7 6.83 1.08 -7.79
N ALA A 8 5.60 1.47 -8.14
CA ALA A 8 4.64 2.04 -7.20
C ALA A 8 3.96 0.97 -6.32
N MET A 9 3.91 -0.28 -6.79
CA MET A 9 3.30 -1.40 -6.07
C MET A 9 4.26 -2.01 -5.05
N GLN A 10 5.56 -2.02 -5.33
CA GLN A 10 6.60 -2.57 -4.45
C GLN A 10 6.53 -2.05 -2.99
N PRO A 11 6.48 -0.74 -2.71
CA PRO A 11 6.39 -0.26 -1.32
C PRO A 11 5.07 -0.63 -0.64
N TRP A 12 3.99 -0.78 -1.41
CA TRP A 12 2.69 -1.22 -0.89
C TRP A 12 2.70 -2.69 -0.50
N ILE A 13 3.30 -3.54 -1.34
CA ILE A 13 3.47 -4.97 -1.07
C ILE A 13 4.24 -5.14 0.24
N VAL A 14 5.39 -4.47 0.39
CA VAL A 14 6.19 -4.51 1.62
C VAL A 14 5.39 -4.09 2.83
N THR A 15 4.71 -2.93 2.76
CA THR A 15 3.90 -2.42 3.87
C THR A 15 2.79 -3.39 4.25
N ARG A 16 2.10 -3.97 3.26
CA ARG A 16 0.96 -4.84 3.52
C ARG A 16 1.38 -6.23 4.02
N VAL A 17 2.48 -6.79 3.50
CA VAL A 17 3.06 -8.02 4.03
C VAL A 17 3.48 -7.83 5.48
N THR A 18 4.16 -6.72 5.80
CA THR A 18 4.57 -6.39 7.18
C THR A 18 3.38 -6.21 8.13
N ASP A 19 2.29 -5.59 7.66
CA ASP A 19 1.04 -5.44 8.43
C ASP A 19 0.37 -6.78 8.75
N LEU A 20 0.41 -7.73 7.82
CA LEU A 20 -0.22 -9.05 7.97
C LEU A 20 0.63 -10.02 8.79
N LEU A 21 1.95 -10.02 8.59
CA LEU A 21 2.87 -10.93 9.26
C LEU A 21 3.38 -10.36 10.61
N GLY A 22 3.32 -9.04 10.80
CA GLY A 22 3.95 -8.35 11.93
C GLY A 22 5.47 -8.20 11.82
N PHE A 23 6.06 -8.68 10.73
CA PHE A 23 7.47 -8.53 10.39
C PHE A 23 7.64 -8.40 8.88
N GLU A 24 8.73 -7.76 8.47
CA GLU A 24 9.06 -7.64 7.05
C GLU A 24 9.63 -8.95 6.53
N ASP A 25 8.95 -9.54 5.55
CA ASP A 25 9.41 -10.74 4.85
C ASP A 25 9.81 -10.38 3.41
N GLU A 26 11.11 -10.12 3.21
CA GLU A 26 11.67 -9.75 1.91
C GLU A 26 11.50 -10.87 0.85
N ILE A 27 11.44 -12.14 1.27
CA ILE A 27 11.28 -13.29 0.36
C ILE A 27 9.87 -13.27 -0.22
N VAL A 28 8.86 -13.11 0.63
CA VAL A 28 7.45 -13.02 0.20
C VAL A 28 7.25 -11.81 -0.69
N CYS A 29 7.80 -10.66 -0.31
CA CYS A 29 7.70 -9.43 -1.11
C CYS A 29 8.29 -9.63 -2.50
N SER A 30 9.53 -10.16 -2.57
CA SER A 30 10.22 -10.45 -3.83
C SER A 30 9.47 -11.46 -4.68
N MET A 31 8.86 -12.48 -4.08
CA MET A 31 8.08 -13.48 -4.80
C MET A 31 6.84 -12.85 -5.48
N VAL A 32 6.14 -11.95 -4.79
CA VAL A 32 4.99 -11.23 -5.35
C VAL A 32 5.41 -10.33 -6.51
N THR A 33 6.43 -9.48 -6.33
CA THR A 33 6.89 -8.59 -7.41
C THR A 33 7.44 -9.38 -8.59
N SER A 34 8.25 -10.40 -8.34
CA SER A 34 8.84 -11.22 -9.41
C SER A 34 7.77 -11.98 -10.21
N TYR A 35 6.70 -12.45 -9.56
CA TYR A 35 5.55 -13.04 -10.24
C TYR A 35 4.84 -12.03 -11.16
N LEU A 36 4.61 -10.81 -10.67
CA LEU A 36 3.97 -9.74 -11.44
C LEU A 36 4.83 -9.22 -12.60
N GLU A 37 6.16 -9.23 -12.46
CA GLU A 37 7.10 -8.87 -13.53
C GLU A 37 7.24 -9.97 -14.59
N GLY A 38 7.27 -11.24 -14.15
CA GLY A 38 7.47 -12.38 -15.03
C GLY A 38 6.24 -12.78 -15.84
N GLU A 39 5.04 -12.56 -15.30
CA GLU A 39 3.80 -13.02 -15.90
C GLU A 39 3.07 -11.91 -16.66
N ARG A 40 2.90 -12.06 -17.98
CA ARG A 40 2.17 -11.08 -18.81
C ARG A 40 0.69 -10.96 -18.42
N TYR A 41 0.12 -12.07 -17.95
CA TYR A 41 -1.26 -12.23 -17.50
C TYR A 41 -1.26 -12.97 -16.16
N PRO A 42 -0.91 -12.29 -15.05
CA PRO A 42 -0.88 -12.95 -13.76
C PRO A 42 -2.28 -13.35 -13.34
N ASP A 43 -2.36 -14.45 -12.60
CA ASP A 43 -3.61 -15.03 -12.15
C ASP A 43 -3.72 -14.92 -10.62
N ARG A 44 -4.86 -14.39 -10.15
CA ARG A 44 -5.10 -14.12 -8.72
C ARG A 44 -4.91 -15.38 -7.91
N LYS A 45 -5.41 -16.49 -8.45
CA LYS A 45 -5.44 -17.76 -7.76
C LYS A 45 -4.05 -18.38 -7.65
N VAL A 46 -3.22 -18.22 -8.68
CA VAL A 46 -1.84 -18.73 -8.71
C VAL A 46 -0.95 -17.99 -7.72
N LEU A 47 -1.07 -16.65 -7.67
CA LEU A 47 -0.35 -15.87 -6.67
C LEU A 47 -0.81 -16.23 -5.25
N ALA A 48 -2.14 -16.32 -5.03
CA ALA A 48 -2.69 -16.70 -3.74
C ALA A 48 -2.15 -18.06 -3.26
N ASP A 49 -2.12 -19.07 -4.12
CA ASP A 49 -1.58 -20.39 -3.77
C ASP A 49 -0.10 -20.31 -3.39
N SER A 50 0.68 -19.55 -4.17
CA SER A 50 2.13 -19.36 -3.95
C SER A 50 2.42 -18.70 -2.61
N ILE A 51 1.69 -17.64 -2.25
CA ILE A 51 1.91 -16.91 -1.00
C ILE A 51 1.14 -17.50 0.20
N SER A 52 0.19 -18.41 -0.03
CA SER A 52 -0.66 -19.00 1.02
C SER A 52 0.13 -19.74 2.10
N GLY A 53 1.23 -20.40 1.70
CA GLY A 53 2.15 -21.06 2.62
C GLY A 53 2.92 -20.09 3.53
N PHE A 54 2.95 -18.80 3.18
CA PHE A 54 3.65 -17.76 3.93
C PHE A 54 2.69 -16.89 4.74
N LEU A 55 1.64 -16.35 4.10
CA LEU A 55 0.69 -15.43 4.74
C LEU A 55 -0.44 -16.15 5.50
N GLY A 56 -0.67 -17.45 5.28
CA GLY A 56 -1.73 -18.20 5.93
C GLY A 56 -3.10 -17.54 5.74
N ASP A 57 -3.79 -17.25 6.85
CA ASP A 57 -5.10 -16.59 6.86
C ASP A 57 -5.11 -15.18 6.24
N GLY A 58 -3.97 -14.49 6.23
CA GLY A 58 -3.83 -13.15 5.63
C GLY A 58 -3.86 -13.13 4.09
N THR A 59 -3.76 -14.31 3.47
CA THR A 59 -3.58 -14.45 2.01
C THR A 59 -4.75 -13.93 1.20
N ASP A 60 -5.99 -14.30 1.56
CA ASP A 60 -7.17 -13.86 0.79
C ASP A 60 -7.29 -12.34 0.81
N LEU A 61 -7.07 -11.74 1.98
CA LEU A 61 -7.12 -10.31 2.18
C LEU A 61 -6.06 -9.60 1.33
N PHE A 62 -4.78 -10.01 1.46
CA PHE A 62 -3.68 -9.46 0.68
C PHE A 62 -3.94 -9.55 -0.83
N THR A 63 -4.30 -10.74 -1.30
CA THR A 63 -4.45 -10.98 -2.74
C THR A 63 -5.63 -10.21 -3.30
N ARG A 64 -6.72 -10.06 -2.54
CA ARG A 64 -7.88 -9.25 -2.96
C ARG A 64 -7.50 -7.79 -3.14
N GLU A 65 -6.85 -7.19 -2.15
CA GLU A 65 -6.46 -5.77 -2.20
C GLU A 65 -5.43 -5.50 -3.29
N LEU A 66 -4.46 -6.41 -3.46
CA LEU A 66 -3.49 -6.31 -4.55
C LEU A 66 -4.19 -6.33 -5.91
N TRP A 67 -5.17 -7.23 -6.10
CA TRP A 67 -5.92 -7.30 -7.36
C TRP A 67 -6.77 -6.05 -7.63
N GLU A 68 -7.41 -5.50 -6.60
CA GLU A 68 -8.13 -4.24 -6.72
C GLU A 68 -7.20 -3.11 -7.17
N LEU A 69 -5.99 -3.02 -6.59
CA LEU A 69 -4.99 -2.03 -7.01
C LEU A 69 -4.54 -2.26 -8.45
N LEU A 70 -4.23 -3.49 -8.85
CA LEU A 70 -3.83 -3.81 -10.22
C LEU A 70 -4.93 -3.50 -11.24
N ASP A 71 -6.19 -3.77 -10.93
CA ASP A 71 -7.34 -3.42 -11.78
C ASP A 71 -7.47 -1.89 -11.94
N THR A 72 -7.34 -1.16 -10.82
CA THR A 72 -7.41 0.30 -10.86
C THR A 72 -6.19 0.92 -11.53
N ALA A 73 -5.00 0.31 -11.42
CA ALA A 73 -3.80 0.74 -12.12
C ALA A 73 -3.96 0.65 -13.63
N GLN A 74 -4.52 -0.47 -14.11
CA GLN A 74 -4.72 -0.72 -15.54
C GLN A 74 -5.69 0.27 -16.18
N THR A 75 -6.66 0.76 -15.43
CA THR A 75 -7.63 1.77 -15.89
C THR A 75 -7.14 3.20 -15.67
N ALA A 76 -6.04 3.40 -14.94
CA ALA A 76 -5.47 4.71 -14.68
C ALA A 76 -4.54 5.19 -15.81
N PRO A 77 -4.59 6.48 -16.19
CA PRO A 77 -3.84 7.02 -17.33
C PRO A 77 -2.31 7.01 -17.15
N ALA A 78 -1.82 6.87 -15.91
CA ALA A 78 -0.38 6.82 -15.60
C ALA A 78 0.07 5.44 -15.08
N GLY A 79 -0.81 4.44 -15.10
CA GLY A 79 -0.52 3.12 -14.52
C GLY A 79 -0.33 3.09 -13.00
N ILE A 80 -0.72 4.18 -12.32
CA ILE A 80 -0.64 4.33 -10.88
C ILE A 80 -2.06 4.26 -10.32
N PRO A 81 -2.35 3.31 -9.40
CA PRO A 81 -3.63 3.25 -8.71
C PRO A 81 -4.01 4.59 -8.08
N PRO A 82 -5.23 5.11 -8.29
CA PRO A 82 -5.71 6.32 -7.61
C PRO A 82 -5.75 6.15 -6.08
N ALA A 83 -5.83 4.91 -5.58
CA ALA A 83 -5.68 4.61 -4.17
C ALA A 83 -4.33 5.10 -3.59
N PHE A 84 -3.23 5.04 -4.35
CA PHE A 84 -1.94 5.60 -3.92
C PHE A 84 -1.98 7.12 -3.85
N VAL A 85 -2.64 7.76 -4.82
CA VAL A 85 -2.80 9.22 -4.86
C VAL A 85 -3.64 9.70 -3.67
N GLU A 86 -4.71 8.96 -3.36
CA GLU A 86 -5.61 9.25 -2.24
C GLU A 86 -4.94 8.98 -0.89
N GLN A 87 -4.18 7.90 -0.76
CA GLN A 87 -3.41 7.60 0.46
C GLN A 87 -2.40 8.71 0.74
N LYS A 88 -1.64 9.16 -0.27
CA LYS A 88 -0.72 10.31 -0.15
C LYS A 88 -1.43 11.62 0.22
N LYS A 89 -2.61 11.88 -0.35
CA LYS A 89 -3.42 13.05 0.04
C LYS A 89 -3.86 13.00 1.49
N ARG A 90 -4.27 11.83 1.99
CA ARG A 90 -4.71 11.64 3.38
C ARG A 90 -3.57 11.80 4.38
N GLU A 91 -2.37 11.31 4.06
CA GLU A 91 -1.17 11.53 4.89
C GLU A 91 -0.83 13.02 5.05
N LEU A 92 -0.94 13.81 3.97
CA LEU A 92 -0.72 15.27 4.03
C LEU A 92 -1.81 16.01 4.80
N ALA A 93 -3.06 15.54 4.75
CA ALA A 93 -4.17 16.18 5.46
C ALA A 93 -4.10 15.95 6.97
N ALA A 94 -3.71 14.75 7.41
CA ALA A 94 -3.53 14.44 8.83
C ALA A 94 -2.46 15.33 9.49
N ARG A 95 -1.36 15.62 8.77
CA ARG A 95 -0.28 16.50 9.26
C ARG A 95 -0.68 17.96 9.47
N ARG A 96 -1.76 18.44 8.84
CA ARG A 96 -2.22 19.82 9.03
C ARG A 96 -3.01 20.00 10.33
N PHE A 97 -3.66 18.95 10.81
CA PHE A 97 -4.50 19.02 12.02
C PHE A 97 -3.69 19.01 13.33
N GLU A 98 -2.50 18.40 13.35
CA GLU A 98 -1.64 18.40 14.55
C GLU A 98 -0.93 19.73 14.78
N THR A 99 -0.48 20.43 13.72
CA THR A 99 0.18 21.73 13.88
C THR A 99 -0.75 22.80 14.42
N GLU A 100 -2.03 22.80 14.01
CA GLU A 100 -3.01 23.80 14.45
C GLU A 100 -3.40 23.66 15.94
N ARG A 101 -3.37 22.43 16.48
CA ARG A 101 -3.66 22.18 17.91
C ARG A 101 -2.53 22.61 18.83
N VAL A 102 -1.27 22.48 18.40
CA VAL A 102 -0.10 22.88 19.20
C VAL A 102 0.01 24.41 19.27
N ASP A 103 -0.24 25.12 18.17
CA ASP A 103 -0.19 26.59 18.12
C ASP A 103 -1.27 27.24 19.00
N ALA A 104 -2.49 26.68 18.99
CA ALA A 104 -3.59 27.16 19.82
C ALA A 104 -3.32 27.00 21.34
N GLN A 105 -2.53 26.00 21.75
CA GLN A 105 -2.26 25.74 23.16
C GLN A 105 -1.13 26.62 23.74
N ILE A 106 -0.16 27.04 22.91
CA ILE A 106 0.90 27.98 23.33
C ILE A 106 0.33 29.40 23.53
N ARG A 107 -0.67 29.80 22.73
CA ARG A 107 -1.24 31.14 22.78
C ARG A 107 -2.20 31.39 23.95
N THR A 108 -2.72 30.32 24.57
CA THR A 108 -3.64 30.41 25.72
C THR A 108 -2.92 30.50 27.07
N HIS A 109 -1.62 30.18 27.12
CA HIS A 109 -0.83 30.12 28.34
C HIS A 109 0.17 31.29 28.44
N ASP A 110 -0.28 32.52 28.17
CA ASP A 110 0.41 33.74 28.62
C ASP A 110 -0.27 34.25 29.91
N PRO A 111 0.29 33.98 31.10
CA PRO A 111 -0.24 34.48 32.37
C PRO A 111 0.35 35.83 32.78
N ARG A 112 0.48 36.81 31.87
CA ARG A 112 0.89 38.18 32.24
C ARG A 112 0.11 39.25 31.48
N GLY A 113 -1.13 39.47 31.92
CA GLY A 113 -1.93 40.67 31.62
C GLY A 113 -2.71 41.09 32.85
#